data_AF-A0A6B3KQZ6-F1
#
_entry.id   AF-A0A6B3KQZ6-F1
#
_cell.length_a   1.000
_cell.length_b   1.000
_cell.length_c   1.000
_cell.angle_alpha   90.00
_cell.angle_beta   90.00
_cell.angle_gamma   90.00
#
_symmetry.space_group_name_H-M   'P 1'
#
loop_
_entity.id
_entity.type
_entity.pdbx_description
1 polymer ?
#
loop_
_entity_poly.entity_id
_entity_poly.type
_entity_poly.pdbx_seq_one_letter_code
_entity_poly.pdbx_strand_id
1 'polypeptide(L)' 'LSLPLRAVRDLIRRDVEKVKVDSNETFVQLQAFVAKYMPVLAERLELYTGDRPIFDLYGVEDEIGRALNKQVPLKSGG' A
#
# COMPACT_ATOMS: atom_id res chain seq x y z
N LEU A 1 -11.72 -9.22 9.18
CA LEU A 1 -10.80 -8.07 8.97
C LEU A 1 -11.06 -7.52 7.57
N SER A 2 -11.17 -6.20 7.42
CA SER A 2 -11.24 -5.54 6.11
C SER A 2 -9.95 -5.78 5.31
N LEU A 3 -9.95 -5.50 4.01
CA LEU A 3 -8.77 -5.69 3.16
C LEU A 3 -7.54 -4.93 3.70
N PRO A 4 -7.61 -3.64 4.09
CA PRO A 4 -6.44 -2.93 4.62
C PRO A 4 -5.89 -3.56 5.89
N LEU A 5 -6.77 -3.96 6.83
CA LEU A 5 -6.36 -4.59 8.09
C LEU A 5 -5.69 -5.97 7.85
N ARG A 6 -6.21 -6.75 6.90
CA ARG A 6 -5.58 -8.02 6.50
C ARG A 6 -4.22 -7.79 5.84
N ALA A 7 -4.13 -6.83 4.92
CA ALA A 7 -2.89 -6.49 4.25
C ALA A 7 -1.81 -6.08 5.26
N VAL A 8 -2.15 -5.21 6.23
CA VAL A 8 -1.24 -4.80 7.30
C VAL A 8 -0.76 -6.00 8.14
N ARG A 9 -1.66 -6.92 8.49
CA ARG A 9 -1.32 -8.12 9.28
C ARG A 9 -0.45 -9.12 8.51
N ASP A 10 -0.75 -9.34 7.22
CA ASP A 10 -0.20 -10.46 6.45
C ASP A 10 1.02 -10.06 5.59
N LEU A 11 1.10 -8.79 5.17
CA LEU A 11 2.11 -8.32 4.21
C LEU A 11 3.23 -7.49 4.85
N ILE A 12 3.02 -6.89 6.02
CA ILE A 12 4.08 -6.11 6.68
C ILE A 12 5.11 -7.06 7.29
N ARG A 13 6.21 -7.22 6.57
CA ARG A 13 7.38 -7.99 6.98
C ARG A 13 8.49 -7.05 7.47
N ARG A 14 9.60 -7.61 7.95
CA ARG A 14 10.68 -6.83 8.57
C ARG A 14 11.31 -5.81 7.62
N ASP A 15 11.33 -6.13 6.33
CA ASP A 15 11.84 -5.33 5.20
C ASP A 15 10.89 -4.21 4.74
N VAL A 16 9.66 -4.16 5.23
CA VAL A 16 8.74 -3.04 4.95
C VAL A 16 9.12 -1.87 5.84
N GLU A 17 9.71 -0.84 5.25
CA GLU A 17 10.10 0.38 5.98
C GLU A 17 8.88 1.20 6.40
N LYS A 18 7.95 1.44 5.47
CA LYS A 18 6.79 2.31 5.67
C LYS A 18 5.55 1.79 4.94
N VAL A 19 4.39 2.04 5.51
CA VAL A 19 3.08 1.82 4.91
C VAL A 19 2.35 3.15 4.82
N LYS A 20 2.17 3.61 3.58
CA LYS A 20 1.52 4.89 3.29
C LYS A 20 0.06 4.69 2.94
N VAL A 21 -0.79 5.55 3.50
CA VAL A 21 -2.25 5.49 3.33
C VAL A 21 -2.70 6.90 2.95
N ASP A 22 -3.44 7.07 1.86
CA ASP A 22 -3.93 8.37 1.39
C ASP A 22 -5.33 8.72 1.90
N SER A 23 -6.04 7.75 2.48
CA SER A 23 -7.33 7.95 3.15
C SER A 23 -7.16 8.13 4.66
N ASN A 24 -7.56 9.30 5.16
CA ASN A 24 -7.54 9.60 6.60
C ASN A 24 -8.40 8.61 7.42
N GLU A 25 -9.59 8.26 6.94
CA GLU A 25 -10.46 7.29 7.62
C GLU A 25 -9.77 5.92 7.75
N THR A 26 -9.18 5.44 6.66
CA THR A 26 -8.46 4.16 6.65
C THR A 26 -7.23 4.21 7.56
N PHE A 27 -6.49 5.32 7.54
CA PHE A 27 -5.32 5.51 8.39
C PHE A 27 -5.68 5.41 9.87
N VAL A 28 -6.72 6.10 10.33
CA VAL A 28 -7.18 6.05 11.73
C VAL A 28 -7.59 4.63 12.13
N GLN A 29 -8.31 3.91 11.26
CA GLN A 29 -8.70 2.52 11.52
C GLN A 29 -7.48 1.59 11.63
N LEU A 30 -6.50 1.76 10.74
CA LEU A 30 -5.26 0.98 10.77
C LEU A 30 -4.42 1.30 12.01
N GLN A 31 -4.29 2.59 12.36
CA GLN A 31 -3.52 3.04 13.52
C GLN A 31 -4.09 2.44 14.82
N ALA A 32 -5.40 2.48 15.01
CA ALA A 32 -6.05 1.87 16.17
C ALA A 32 -5.84 0.35 16.22
N PHE A 33 -5.89 -0.32 15.07
CA PHE A 33 -5.66 -1.76 14.97
C PHE A 33 -4.22 -2.15 15.31
N VAL A 34 -3.22 -1.49 14.69
CA VAL A 34 -1.81 -1.83 14.96
C VAL A 34 -1.40 -1.43 16.37
N ALA A 35 -1.89 -0.32 16.91
CA ALA A 35 -1.60 0.06 18.30
C ALA A 35 -2.08 -1.02 19.28
N LYS A 36 -3.23 -1.66 19.00
CA LYS A 36 -3.80 -2.70 19.84
C LYS A 36 -3.12 -4.07 19.71
N TYR A 37 -2.79 -4.49 18.48
CA TYR A 37 -2.38 -5.87 18.21
C TYR A 37 -0.93 -6.02 17.75
N MET A 38 -0.33 -4.96 17.19
CA MET A 38 0.99 -4.99 16.54
C MET A 38 1.74 -3.67 16.75
N PRO A 39 1.99 -3.22 18.00
CA PRO A 39 2.45 -1.87 18.30
C PRO A 39 3.79 -1.50 17.63
N VAL A 40 4.66 -2.48 17.40
CA VAL A 40 5.94 -2.31 16.67
C VAL A 40 5.73 -1.81 15.23
N LEU A 41 4.55 -2.03 14.65
CA LEU A 41 4.21 -1.56 13.30
C LEU A 41 3.58 -0.18 13.28
N ALA A 42 3.18 0.37 14.44
CA ALA A 42 2.51 1.67 14.51
C ALA A 42 3.38 2.81 13.98
N GLU A 43 4.69 2.75 14.26
CA GLU A 43 5.67 3.74 13.78
C GLU A 43 5.91 3.70 12.27
N ARG A 44 5.48 2.61 11.59
CA ARG A 44 5.65 2.44 10.14
C ARG A 44 4.46 2.97 9.33
N LEU A 45 3.34 3.29 9.98
CA LEU A 45 2.17 3.84 9.29
C LEU A 45 2.31 5.36 9.09
N GLU A 46 2.12 5.83 7.87
CA GLU A 46 2.11 7.25 7.52
C GLU A 46 0.87 7.62 6.72
N LEU A 47 0.21 8.72 7.11
CA LEU A 47 -0.82 9.34 6.28
C LEU A 47 -0.11 10.13 5.16
N TYR A 48 -0.42 9.77 3.92
CA TYR A 48 0.03 10.50 2.75
C TYR A 48 -0.96 11.62 2.43
N THR A 49 -0.46 12.86 2.41
CA THR A 49 -1.27 14.07 2.17
C THR A 49 -0.78 14.87 0.97
N GLY A 50 -0.01 14.24 0.08
CA GLY A 50 0.51 14.91 -1.11
C GLY A 50 -0.58 15.11 -2.17
N ASP A 51 -0.44 16.17 -2.96
CA ASP A 51 -1.41 16.51 -4.01
C ASP A 51 -1.41 15.52 -5.19
N ARG A 52 -0.29 14.83 -5.42
CA ARG A 52 -0.17 13.80 -6.45
C ARG A 52 -0.68 12.45 -5.92
N PRO A 53 -1.50 11.69 -6.66
CA PRO A 53 -1.91 10.34 -6.26
C PRO A 53 -0.71 9.46 -5.91
N ILE A 54 -0.85 8.66 -4.85
CA ILE A 54 0.29 7.92 -4.31
C ILE A 54 0.85 6.89 -5.28
N PHE A 55 0.00 6.21 -6.06
CA PHE A 55 0.47 5.23 -7.05
C PHE A 55 1.21 5.89 -8.23
N ASP A 56 0.77 7.06 -8.67
CA ASP A 56 1.47 7.84 -9.70
C ASP A 56 2.87 8.24 -9.23
N LEU A 57 3.02 8.62 -7.95
CA LEU A 57 4.31 9.03 -7.39
C LEU A 57 5.35 7.90 -7.47
N TYR A 58 4.91 6.65 -7.33
CA TYR A 58 5.77 5.46 -7.34
C TYR A 58 5.75 4.69 -8.67
N GLY A 59 5.06 5.19 -9.69
CA GLY A 59 4.94 4.52 -11.00
C GLY A 59 4.11 3.23 -10.96
N VAL A 60 3.39 2.97 -9.88
CA VAL A 60 2.57 1.76 -9.68
C VAL A 60 1.36 1.76 -10.59
N GLU A 61 0.82 2.94 -10.94
CA GLU A 61 -0.35 3.07 -11.82
C GLU A 61 -0.09 2.46 -13.21
N ASP A 62 1.09 2.71 -13.77
CA ASP A 62 1.51 2.13 -15.06
C ASP A 62 1.63 0.60 -14.98
N GLU A 63 2.17 0.08 -13.87
CA GLU A 63 2.31 -1.36 -13.66
C GLU A 63 0.95 -2.04 -13.50
N ILE A 64 0.01 -1.42 -12.76
CA ILE A 64 -1.38 -1.88 -12.64
C ILE A 64 -2.03 -1.90 -14.01
N GLY A 65 -1.90 -0.82 -14.79
CA GLY A 65 -2.44 -0.74 -16.15
C GLY A 65 -1.90 -1.86 -17.05
N ARG A 66 -0.60 -2.16 -16.99
CA ARG A 66 0.01 -3.29 -17.71
C ARG A 66 -0.51 -4.64 -17.23
N ALA A 67 -0.67 -4.84 -15.93
CA ALA A 67 -1.16 -6.09 -15.35
C ALA A 67 -2.62 -6.39 -15.72
N LEU A 68 -3.43 -5.35 -15.94
CA LEU A 68 -4.83 -5.46 -16.36
C LEU A 68 -4.98 -5.64 -17.89
N ASN A 69 -3.94 -5.35 -18.67
CA ASN A 69 -3.96 -5.57 -20.10
C ASN A 69 -3.92 -7.06 -20.43
N LYS A 70 -4.77 -7.48 -21.37
CA LYS A 70 -4.83 -8.88 -21.84
C LYS A 70 -3.59 -9.34 -22.61
N GLN A 71 -2.80 -8.40 -23.12
CA GLN A 71 -1.59 -8.65 -23.88
C GLN A 71 -0.40 -8.07 -23.11
N VAL A 72 0.58 -8.91 -22.81
CA VAL A 72 1.80 -8.51 -22.10
C VAL A 72 2.91 -8.38 -23.15
N PRO A 73 3.32 -7.16 -23.52
CA PRO A 73 4.42 -6.99 -24.47
C PRO A 73 5.72 -7.47 -23.83
N LEU A 74 6.30 -8.53 -24.40
CA LEU A 74 7.61 -9.04 -24.06
C LEU A 74 8.68 -8.12 -24.68
N LYS A 75 9.83 -7.97 -24.01
CA LYS A 75 10.98 -7.21 -24.55
C LYS A 75 11.48 -7.73 -25.91
N SER A 76 11.09 -8.95 -26.28
CA SER A 76 11.36 -9.63 -27.54
C SER A 76 10.27 -9.44 -28.61
N GLY A 77 9.24 -8.62 -28.37
CA GLY A 77 8.25 -8.23 -29.40
C GLY A 77 7.05 -9.17 -29.57
N GLY A 78 6.77 -10.04 -28.58
CA GLY A 78 5.58 -10.89 -28.52
C GLY A 78 4.60 -10.45 -27.43
#